data_AF-A0A8S3HHW6-F1
#
_entry.id   AF-A0A8S3HHW6-F1
#
_cell.length_a   1.000
_cell.length_b   1.000
_cell.length_c   1.000
_cell.angle_alpha   90.00
_cell.angle_beta   90.00
_cell.angle_gamma   90.00
#
_symmetry.space_group_name_H-M   'P 1'
#
loop_
_entity.id
_entity.type
_entity.pdbx_description
1 polymer ?
#
loop_
_entity_poly.entity_id
_entity_poly.type
_entity_poly.pdbx_seq_one_letter_code
_entity_poly.pdbx_strand_id
1 'polypeptide(L)'
;AIDFTKPFLTLGINILFKKAKHVKPKLFGFFSPLSFDVWLYMIAAYFVVSFSLYLVARLSPYEWRSPYACRRRTDELENQFTLFNSFWFLICNIMHQGSDLNPIATSTRMISCLWGFCTLILVSSYTANLG
;
A
#
# COMPACT_ATOMS: atom_id res chain seq x y z
N ALA A 1 -57.23 -41.11 -38.64
CA ALA A 1 -56.52 -40.83 -37.37
C ALA A 1 -55.11 -41.35 -37.51
N ILE A 2 -54.10 -40.59 -37.10
CA ILE A 2 -52.68 -40.99 -37.17
C ILE A 2 -52.27 -41.33 -35.74
N ASP A 3 -51.79 -42.55 -35.53
CA ASP A 3 -51.40 -43.05 -34.21
C ASP A 3 -49.87 -43.18 -34.14
N PHE A 4 -49.26 -42.66 -33.06
CA PHE A 4 -47.80 -42.61 -32.90
C PHE A 4 -47.33 -43.58 -31.82
N THR A 5 -46.28 -44.35 -32.12
CA THR A 5 -45.63 -45.27 -31.19
C THR A 5 -44.76 -44.53 -30.15
N LYS A 6 -44.57 -45.16 -28.98
CA LYS A 6 -43.84 -44.59 -27.83
C LYS A 6 -42.46 -44.04 -28.23
N PRO A 7 -42.12 -42.81 -27.83
CA PRO A 7 -40.85 -42.19 -28.20
C PRO A 7 -39.67 -42.94 -27.58
N PHE A 8 -38.67 -43.26 -28.40
CA PHE A 8 -37.47 -44.00 -28.00
C PHE A 8 -36.35 -43.08 -27.46
N LEU A 9 -36.44 -41.76 -27.67
CA LEU A 9 -35.47 -40.78 -27.20
C LEU A 9 -36.17 -39.47 -26.76
N THR A 10 -36.02 -39.10 -25.50
CA THR A 10 -36.47 -37.82 -24.94
C THR A 10 -35.33 -36.81 -24.92
N LEU A 11 -35.10 -36.10 -26.04
CA LEU A 11 -34.19 -34.96 -26.04
C LEU A 11 -34.90 -33.72 -25.46
N GLY A 12 -34.31 -33.14 -24.42
CA GLY A 12 -34.62 -31.79 -23.96
C GLY A 12 -33.82 -30.74 -24.74
N ILE A 13 -34.31 -29.49 -24.76
CA ILE A 13 -33.58 -28.36 -25.35
C ILE A 13 -32.36 -28.06 -24.47
N ASN A 14 -31.16 -28.26 -25.01
CA ASN A 14 -29.89 -27.91 -24.35
C ASN A 14 -29.23 -26.74 -25.08
N ILE A 15 -28.79 -25.73 -24.32
CA ILE A 15 -28.10 -24.56 -24.88
C ILE A 15 -26.59 -24.83 -24.87
N LEU A 16 -26.01 -24.91 -26.07
CA LEU A 16 -24.58 -25.09 -26.25
C LEU A 16 -23.90 -23.71 -26.29
N PHE A 17 -23.04 -23.42 -25.31
CA PHE A 17 -22.22 -22.20 -25.32
C PHE A 17 -20.78 -22.52 -25.73
N LYS A 18 -20.19 -21.65 -26.54
CA LYS A 18 -18.77 -21.69 -26.87
C LYS A 18 -17.98 -21.48 -25.59
N LYS A 19 -17.06 -22.40 -25.28
CA LYS A 19 -16.16 -22.30 -24.12
C LYS A 19 -15.51 -20.91 -24.12
N ALA A 20 -15.67 -20.16 -23.03
CA ALA A 20 -15.09 -18.83 -22.89
C ALA A 20 -13.59 -18.91 -23.22
N LYS A 21 -13.12 -18.08 -24.15
CA LYS A 21 -11.68 -17.98 -24.44
C LYS A 21 -11.00 -17.59 -23.13
N HIS A 22 -10.11 -18.43 -22.63
CA HIS A 22 -9.23 -18.07 -21.53
C HIS A 22 -8.52 -16.77 -21.90
N VAL A 23 -8.87 -15.69 -21.22
CA VAL A 23 -8.19 -14.41 -21.37
C VAL A 23 -6.76 -14.66 -20.89
N LYS A 24 -5.78 -14.43 -21.77
CA LYS A 24 -4.37 -14.58 -21.41
C LYS A 24 -4.08 -13.73 -20.17
N PRO A 25 -3.42 -14.25 -19.13
CA PRO A 25 -3.10 -13.45 -17.95
C PRO A 25 -2.28 -12.24 -18.41
N LYS A 26 -2.79 -11.04 -18.14
CA LYS A 26 -2.05 -9.81 -18.43
C LYS A 26 -0.81 -9.79 -17.52
N LEU A 27 0.36 -9.50 -18.08
CA LEU A 27 1.62 -9.42 -17.30
C LEU A 27 1.57 -8.38 -16.17
N PHE A 28 0.69 -7.38 -16.28
CA PHE A 28 0.39 -6.37 -15.25
C PHE A 28 -0.98 -6.59 -14.58
N GLY A 29 -1.51 -7.81 -14.58
CA GLY A 29 -2.77 -8.16 -13.90
C GLY A 29 -2.76 -7.85 -12.40
N PHE A 30 -1.58 -7.79 -11.79
CA PHE A 30 -1.38 -7.36 -10.40
C PHE A 30 -1.79 -5.91 -10.11
N PHE A 31 -1.74 -5.03 -11.12
CA PHE A 31 -2.22 -3.65 -11.04
C PHE A 31 -3.70 -3.52 -11.41
N SER A 32 -4.31 -4.56 -11.99
CA SER A 32 -5.73 -4.58 -12.39
C SER A 32 -6.76 -4.33 -11.26
N PRO A 33 -6.53 -4.72 -9.99
CA PRO A 33 -7.48 -4.44 -8.92
C PRO A 33 -7.44 -2.98 -8.43
N LEU A 34 -6.61 -2.10 -8.99
CA LEU A 34 -6.61 -0.69 -8.58
C LEU A 34 -6.44 0.20 -9.82
N SER A 35 -7.28 1.23 -9.98
CA SER A 35 -7.14 2.15 -11.13
C SER A 35 -5.76 2.82 -11.14
N PHE A 36 -5.24 3.08 -12.33
CA PHE A 36 -3.98 3.79 -12.52
C PHE A 36 -3.96 5.15 -11.80
N ASP A 37 -5.11 5.82 -11.72
CA ASP A 37 -5.27 7.09 -11.00
C ASP A 37 -4.90 6.96 -9.51
N VAL A 38 -5.33 5.89 -8.84
CA VAL A 38 -5.07 5.68 -7.41
C VAL A 38 -3.58 5.43 -7.16
N TRP A 39 -2.90 4.73 -8.07
CA TRP A 39 -1.45 4.57 -8.01
C TRP A 39 -0.73 5.92 -8.11
N LEU A 40 -1.19 6.80 -9.00
CA LEU A 40 -0.61 8.13 -9.15
C LEU A 40 -0.84 8.99 -7.90
N TYR A 41 -2.05 8.95 -7.33
CA TYR A 41 -2.34 9.62 -6.05
C TYR A 41 -1.50 9.06 -4.89
N MET A 42 -1.24 7.75 -4.86
CA MET A 42 -0.41 7.13 -3.83
C MET A 42 1.05 7.60 -3.93
N ILE A 43 1.63 7.64 -5.13
CA ILE A 43 2.98 8.14 -5.34
C ILE A 43 3.07 9.62 -4.95
N ALA A 44 2.10 10.44 -5.34
CA ALA A 44 2.05 11.84 -4.95
C ALA A 44 1.97 12.03 -3.42
N ALA A 45 1.07 11.28 -2.75
CA ALA A 45 0.93 11.31 -1.31
C ALA A 45 2.21 10.87 -0.59
N TYR A 46 2.90 9.84 -1.09
CA TYR A 46 4.19 9.40 -0.57
C TYR A 46 5.25 10.52 -0.60
N PHE A 47 5.36 11.26 -1.71
CA PHE A 47 6.27 12.41 -1.78
C PHE A 47 5.90 13.53 -0.80
N VAL A 48 4.61 13.85 -0.68
CA VAL A 48 4.11 14.88 0.25
C VAL A 48 4.42 14.51 1.70
N VAL A 49 4.20 13.25 2.10
CA VAL A 49 4.46 12.79 3.46
C VAL A 49 5.96 12.73 3.75
N SER A 50 6.77 12.27 2.80
CA SER A 50 8.23 12.28 2.93
C SER A 50 8.76 13.71 3.13
N PHE A 51 8.28 14.65 2.33
CA PHE A 51 8.66 16.05 2.44
C PHE A 51 8.17 16.69 3.76
N SER A 52 6.96 16.35 4.20
CA SER A 52 6.42 16.81 5.48
C SER A 52 7.23 16.27 6.67
N LEU A 53 7.61 14.98 6.64
CA LEU A 53 8.50 14.40 7.65
C LEU A 53 9.86 15.10 7.65
N TYR A 54 10.44 15.35 6.48
CA TYR A 54 11.70 16.07 6.38
C TYR A 54 11.62 17.51 6.92
N LEU A 55 10.56 18.25 6.59
CA LEU A 55 10.35 19.60 7.12
C LEU A 55 10.17 19.59 8.63
N VAL A 56 9.35 18.69 9.16
CA VAL A 56 9.10 18.58 10.60
C VAL A 56 10.36 18.14 11.35
N ALA A 57 11.15 17.22 10.78
CA ALA A 57 12.43 16.79 11.33
C ALA A 57 13.48 17.92 11.34
N ARG A 58 13.45 18.82 10.34
CA ARG A 58 14.35 19.99 10.31
C ARG A 58 13.89 21.14 11.20
N LEU A 59 12.58 21.37 11.31
CA LEU A 59 11.98 22.43 12.12
C LEU A 59 11.90 22.07 13.60
N SER A 60 11.92 20.79 13.95
CA SER A 60 11.85 20.34 15.33
C SER A 60 13.27 20.26 15.95
N PRO A 61 13.67 21.21 16.81
CA PRO A 61 14.95 21.14 17.52
C PRO A 61 15.03 19.95 18.51
N TYR A 62 13.93 19.21 18.70
CA TYR A 62 13.83 18.05 19.59
C TYR A 62 14.32 16.72 18.97
N GLU A 63 14.50 16.62 17.65
CA GLU A 63 15.02 15.40 17.00
C GLU A 63 16.55 15.34 16.93
N TRP A 64 17.20 16.45 17.26
CA TRP A 64 18.64 16.58 17.33
C TRP A 64 19.14 15.95 18.66
N ARG A 65 19.58 14.69 18.62
CA ARG A 65 20.09 13.97 19.80
C ARG A 65 21.61 13.94 19.83
N SER A 66 22.20 14.15 21.01
CA SER A 66 23.60 13.81 21.26
C SER A 66 23.75 12.28 21.35
N PRO A 67 24.70 11.66 20.63
CA PRO A 67 24.88 10.20 20.60
C PRO A 67 25.35 9.60 21.94
N TYR A 68 25.70 10.41 22.95
CA TYR A 68 26.19 9.93 24.24
C TYR A 68 25.37 10.48 25.42
N ALA A 69 24.54 9.62 26.03
CA ALA A 69 23.67 9.99 27.15
C ALA A 69 24.41 10.51 28.41
N CYS A 70 25.71 10.23 28.55
CA CYS A 70 26.52 10.58 29.73
C CYS A 70 27.46 11.78 29.55
N ARG A 71 27.55 12.42 28.38
CA ARG A 71 28.44 13.57 28.16
C ARG A 71 27.61 14.80 27.78
N ARG A 72 27.33 15.64 28.78
CA ARG A 72 26.38 16.78 28.77
C ARG A 72 26.70 17.91 27.76
N ARG A 73 27.75 17.77 26.95
CA ARG A 73 28.21 18.76 25.96
C ARG A 73 29.06 18.04 24.90
N THR A 74 28.41 17.49 23.88
CA THR A 74 29.03 17.19 22.59
C THR A 74 28.23 17.94 21.53
N ASP A 75 28.91 18.78 20.74
CA ASP A 75 28.33 19.64 19.69
C ASP A 75 27.87 18.86 18.44
N GLU A 76 27.87 17.53 18.51
CA GLU A 76 27.39 16.64 17.46
C GLU A 76 25.99 16.17 17.83
N LEU A 77 25.00 16.89 17.32
CA LEU A 77 23.61 16.48 17.39
C LEU A 77 23.28 15.72 16.10
N GLU A 78 22.90 14.46 16.21
CA GLU A 78 22.48 13.63 15.07
C GLU A 78 20.97 13.70 14.88
N ASN A 79 20.55 13.98 13.65
CA ASN A 79 19.17 13.87 13.22
C ASN A 79 19.01 12.55 12.46
N GLN A 80 18.27 11.61 13.03
CA GLN A 80 18.05 10.29 12.42
C GLN A 80 17.13 10.35 11.18
N PHE A 81 16.37 11.43 11.01
CA PHE A 81 15.47 11.68 9.87
C PHE A 81 16.12 12.57 8.80
N THR A 82 17.09 12.02 8.08
CA THR A 82 17.52 12.55 6.77
C THR A 82 16.45 12.23 5.71
N LEU A 83 16.35 13.00 4.61
CA LEU A 83 15.40 12.73 3.50
C LEU A 83 15.37 11.25 3.09
N PHE A 84 16.55 10.65 2.90
CA PHE A 84 16.69 9.25 2.52
C PHE A 84 16.15 8.27 3.58
N ASN A 85 16.38 8.56 4.87
CA ASN A 85 15.84 7.76 5.97
C ASN A 85 14.31 7.93 6.10
N SER A 86 13.77 9.10 5.77
CA SER A 86 12.32 9.36 5.74
C SER A 86 11.66 8.55 4.62
N PHE A 87 12.28 8.50 3.44
CA PHE A 87 11.82 7.63 2.35
C PHE A 87 11.86 6.15 2.75
N TRP A 88 12.97 5.70 3.34
CA TRP A 88 13.10 4.32 3.81
C TRP A 88 12.05 3.95 4.87
N PHE A 89 11.82 4.83 5.84
CA PHE A 89 10.79 4.66 6.86
C PHE A 89 9.38 4.50 6.25
N LEU A 90 9.04 5.32 5.26
CA LEU A 90 7.74 5.24 4.59
C LEU A 90 7.60 3.95 3.76
N ILE A 91 8.68 3.48 3.13
CA ILE A 91 8.72 2.17 2.44
C ILE A 91 8.48 1.04 3.43
N CYS A 92 9.18 1.01 4.57
CA CYS A 92 8.95 0.02 5.62
C CYS A 92 7.49 0.03 6.11
N ASN A 93 6.92 1.21 6.31
CA ASN A 93 5.52 1.37 6.75
C ASN A 93 4.51 0.84 5.72
N ILE A 94 4.73 1.09 4.41
CA ILE A 94 3.91 0.48 3.34
C ILE A 94 3.99 -1.05 3.38
N MET A 95 5.19 -1.59 3.62
CA MET A 95 5.39 -3.04 3.71
C MET A 95 4.87 -3.65 5.02
N HIS A 96 4.32 -2.84 5.93
CA HIS A 96 4.00 -3.22 7.31
C HIS A 96 5.19 -3.88 8.03
N GLN A 97 6.41 -3.51 7.63
CA GLN A 97 7.64 -3.95 8.27
C GLN A 97 8.08 -2.87 9.26
N GLY A 98 8.52 -3.29 10.45
CA GLY A 98 9.12 -2.38 11.42
C GLY A 98 10.44 -1.83 10.89
N SER A 99 10.67 -0.53 11.03
CA SER A 99 11.95 0.12 10.75
C SER A 99 12.73 0.33 12.04
N ASP A 100 14.06 0.22 11.98
CA ASP A 100 14.95 0.58 13.10
C ASP A 100 14.92 2.09 13.43
N LEU A 101 14.31 2.89 12.56
CA LEU A 101 14.05 4.31 12.73
C LEU A 101 12.76 4.50 13.53
N ASN A 102 12.85 5.08 14.73
CA ASN A 102 11.70 5.36 15.59
C ASN A 102 11.47 6.87 15.72
N PRO A 103 10.32 7.42 15.28
CA PRO A 103 9.99 8.82 15.48
C PRO A 103 9.86 9.15 16.98
N ILE A 104 10.72 10.04 17.46
CA ILE A 104 10.80 10.45 18.87
C ILE A 104 9.90 11.66 19.13
N ALA A 105 9.75 12.58 18.15
CA ALA A 105 8.90 13.75 18.29
C ALA A 105 7.42 13.39 18.16
N THR A 106 6.56 13.97 19.00
CA THR A 106 5.11 13.73 18.96
C THR A 106 4.49 14.09 17.59
N SER A 107 5.05 15.10 16.91
CA SER A 107 4.63 15.51 15.56
C SER A 107 4.95 14.46 14.49
N THR A 108 6.15 13.88 14.48
CA THR A 108 6.53 12.84 13.52
C THR A 108 5.74 11.55 13.75
N ARG A 109 5.46 11.20 15.00
CA ARG A 109 4.58 10.06 15.35
C ARG A 109 3.16 10.22 14.80
N MET A 110 2.56 11.40 14.93
CA MET A 110 1.22 11.67 14.40
C MET A 110 1.17 11.51 12.87
N ILE A 111 2.19 12.01 12.16
CA ILE A 111 2.29 11.86 10.70
C ILE A 111 2.46 10.39 10.31
N SER A 112 3.29 9.63 11.02
CA SER A 112 3.46 8.19 10.78
C SER A 112 2.18 7.40 11.04
N CYS A 113 1.40 7.76 12.08
CA CYS A 113 0.11 7.14 12.37
C CYS A 113 -0.92 7.45 11.27
N LEU A 114 -1.01 8.70 10.82
CA LEU A 114 -1.90 9.08 9.73
C LEU A 114 -1.55 8.35 8.43
N TRP A 115 -0.27 8.31 8.09
CA TRP A 115 0.22 7.56 6.94
C TRP A 115 -0.09 6.07 7.05
N GLY A 116 0.20 5.45 8.20
CA GLY A 116 -0.10 4.04 8.47
C GLY A 116 -1.59 3.71 8.36
N PHE A 117 -2.47 4.63 8.80
CA PHE A 117 -3.91 4.46 8.61
C PHE A 117 -4.32 4.50 7.14
N CYS A 118 -3.78 5.45 6.37
CA CYS A 118 -4.02 5.53 4.93
C CYS A 118 -3.51 4.29 4.17
N THR A 119 -2.32 3.79 4.48
CA THR A 119 -1.76 2.59 3.84
C THR A 119 -2.57 1.33 4.19
N LEU A 120 -3.03 1.20 5.43
CA LEU A 120 -3.91 0.10 5.85
C LEU A 120 -5.21 0.07 5.05
N ILE A 121 -5.88 1.21 4.88
CA ILE A 121 -7.12 1.29 4.07
C ILE A 121 -6.85 0.89 2.62
N LEU A 122 -5.74 1.36 2.05
CA LEU A 122 -5.37 1.06 0.67
C LEU A 122 -5.07 -0.42 0.48
N VAL A 123 -4.28 -1.03 1.36
CA VAL A 123 -3.95 -2.46 1.29
C VAL A 123 -5.20 -3.32 1.52
N SER A 124 -6.05 -2.94 2.49
CA SER A 124 -7.34 -3.61 2.72
C SER A 124 -8.23 -3.55 1.47
N SER A 125 -8.33 -2.39 0.83
CA SER A 125 -9.11 -2.22 -0.40
C SER A 125 -8.52 -3.02 -1.57
N TYR A 126 -7.19 -3.06 -1.67
CA TYR A 126 -6.49 -3.88 -2.66
C TYR A 126 -6.79 -5.37 -2.47
N THR A 127 -6.72 -5.87 -1.23
CA THR A 127 -7.06 -7.27 -0.93
C THR A 127 -8.54 -7.58 -1.18
N ALA A 128 -9.43 -6.62 -0.95
CA ALA A 128 -10.87 -6.78 -1.19
C ALA A 128 -11.23 -6.83 -2.68
N ASN A 129 -10.55 -6.06 -3.53
CA ASN A 129 -10.82 -6.05 -4.98
C ASN A 129 -10.05 -7.14 -5.75
N LEU A 130 -9.12 -7.84 -5.09
CA LEU A 130 -8.42 -9.01 -5.63
C LEU A 130 -9.16 -10.33 -5.30
N GLY A 131 -10.15 -10.30 -4.41
CA GLY A 131 -10.96 -11.45 -3.97
C GLY A 131 -12.10 -11.82 -4.90
#